data_AF-A0A7I4YK50-F1
#
_entry.id   AF-A0A7I4YK50-F1
#
_cell.length_a   1.000
_cell.length_b   1.000
_cell.length_c   1.000
_cell.angle_alpha   90.00
_cell.angle_beta   90.00
_cell.angle_gamma   90.00
#
_symmetry.space_group_name_H-M   'P 1'
#
loop_
_entity.id
_entity.type
_entity.pdbx_description
1 polymer ?
#
loop_
_entity_poly.entity_id
_entity_poly.type
_entity_poly.pdbx_seq_one_letter_code
_entity_poly.pdbx_strand_id
1 'polypeptide(L)'
;MLNKLIQQPSTCTSALCAAFAYVMYVRLRVSYDLETLRIRSQQQQLVIRYASNQDRHTAFTASKLFHQNHGPGRSSNIIRPFVTYYPSYFITKRPQRISYCPIPKNMSTVVSGIICWLFSPEFRHNKNNITITNDHKRSCYHKNGLHAFDQVKKLAHGEKWVNFAMIREPEERFLSGFMFMCTPNNTANSTCEGCIDDIRCALETVIEQARRFIAGDFSARTYLLWHLGPQNWRCHFQKNMDNIRIFKYSPRDQQKTLTDLTMVLTEGGVKSADIDFIISHISRHSTRHATYRNTRADYFRKQLKKLQMQKMLVELLYWDYILFDYPLPALHESQLLLPLKKTLPNREE
;
A
#
# COMPACT_ATOMS: atom_id res chain seq x y z
N MET A 1 -29.25 5.43 -5.88
CA MET A 1 -30.56 6.11 -6.02
C MET A 1 -30.67 6.94 -7.30
N LEU A 2 -29.60 7.51 -7.88
CA LEU A 2 -29.70 8.26 -9.16
C LEU A 2 -29.96 7.39 -10.42
N ASN A 3 -29.55 6.12 -10.44
CA ASN A 3 -29.77 5.25 -11.63
C ASN A 3 -31.23 4.81 -11.83
N LYS A 4 -32.14 5.11 -10.88
CA LYS A 4 -33.58 4.85 -11.02
C LYS A 4 -34.38 6.09 -11.47
N LEU A 5 -33.76 7.26 -11.58
CA LEU A 5 -34.40 8.47 -12.12
C LEU A 5 -34.17 8.65 -13.62
N ILE A 6 -33.52 7.67 -14.27
CA ILE A 6 -33.30 7.60 -15.73
C ILE A 6 -34.22 6.50 -16.32
N GLN A 7 -35.46 6.40 -15.82
CA GLN A 7 -36.54 5.78 -16.60
C GLN A 7 -37.28 6.93 -17.28
N GLN A 8 -37.39 6.82 -18.60
CA GLN A 8 -37.95 7.83 -19.50
C GLN A 8 -39.27 8.40 -18.97
N PRO A 9 -39.53 9.72 -19.10
CA PRO A 9 -40.86 10.25 -18.90
C PRO A 9 -41.72 9.84 -20.11
N SER A 10 -42.35 8.68 -20.05
CA SER A 10 -43.55 8.43 -20.83
C SER A 10 -44.64 9.37 -20.31
N THR A 11 -45.19 10.17 -21.22
CA THR A 11 -46.26 11.19 -21.06
C THR A 11 -45.85 12.58 -20.55
N CYS A 12 -45.14 13.36 -21.39
CA CYS A 12 -45.26 14.83 -21.37
C CYS A 12 -45.04 15.38 -22.79
N THR A 13 -46.11 15.76 -23.49
CA THR A 13 -46.09 16.18 -24.91
C THR A 13 -46.00 17.69 -25.14
N SER A 14 -45.92 18.51 -24.07
CA SER A 14 -45.82 19.97 -24.22
C SER A 14 -44.36 20.44 -24.29
N ALA A 15 -44.09 21.38 -25.20
CA ALA A 15 -42.77 22.01 -25.36
C ALA A 15 -42.25 22.65 -24.04
N LEU A 16 -43.17 23.14 -23.21
CA LEU A 16 -42.89 23.65 -21.86
C LEU A 16 -42.28 22.58 -20.95
N CYS A 17 -42.79 21.36 -20.95
CA CYS A 17 -42.31 20.28 -20.09
C CYS A 17 -40.88 19.83 -20.46
N ALA A 18 -40.59 19.76 -21.76
CA ALA A 18 -39.25 19.49 -22.27
C ALA A 18 -38.26 20.60 -21.91
N ALA A 19 -38.68 21.88 -22.01
CA ALA A 19 -37.86 23.01 -21.60
C ALA A 19 -37.55 23.01 -20.09
N PHE A 20 -38.54 22.72 -19.23
CA PHE A 20 -38.33 22.58 -17.79
C PHE A 20 -37.38 21.43 -17.44
N ALA A 21 -37.56 20.25 -18.07
CA ALA A 21 -36.67 19.11 -17.86
C ALA A 21 -35.22 19.41 -18.29
N TYR A 22 -35.04 20.10 -19.41
CA TYR A 22 -33.73 20.54 -19.90
C TYR A 22 -33.07 21.54 -18.94
N VAL A 23 -33.81 22.55 -18.47
CA VAL A 23 -33.30 23.54 -17.50
C VAL A 23 -32.92 22.87 -16.17
N MET A 24 -33.73 21.93 -15.68
CA MET A 24 -33.38 21.16 -14.48
C MET A 24 -32.13 20.30 -14.69
N TYR A 25 -32.01 19.62 -15.84
CA TYR A 25 -30.83 18.84 -16.19
C TYR A 25 -29.57 19.72 -16.22
N VAL A 26 -29.62 20.89 -16.86
CA VAL A 26 -28.50 21.84 -16.92
C VAL A 26 -28.12 22.32 -15.51
N ARG A 27 -29.10 22.70 -14.66
CA ARG A 27 -28.83 23.13 -13.28
C ARG A 27 -28.23 22.02 -12.41
N LEU A 28 -28.71 20.78 -12.55
CA LEU A 28 -28.16 19.62 -11.85
C LEU A 28 -26.73 19.32 -12.30
N ARG A 29 -26.46 19.41 -13.61
CA ARG A 29 -25.12 19.22 -14.17
C ARG A 29 -24.14 20.30 -13.67
N VAL A 30 -24.52 21.57 -13.72
CA VAL A 30 -23.70 22.68 -13.20
C VAL A 30 -23.42 22.53 -11.70
N SER A 31 -24.43 22.16 -10.91
CA SER A 31 -24.26 21.94 -9.46
C SER A 31 -23.30 20.78 -9.16
N TYR A 32 -23.41 19.69 -9.93
CA TYR A 32 -22.51 18.55 -9.84
C TYR A 32 -21.06 18.88 -10.24
N ASP A 33 -20.89 19.68 -11.28
CA ASP A 33 -19.57 20.14 -11.74
C ASP A 33 -18.91 21.07 -10.70
N LEU A 34 -19.67 22.00 -10.12
CA LEU A 34 -19.21 22.88 -9.05
C LEU A 34 -18.80 22.10 -7.78
N GLU A 35 -19.60 21.11 -7.37
CA GLU A 35 -19.26 20.27 -6.23
C GLU A 35 -18.00 19.44 -6.50
N THR A 36 -17.86 18.90 -7.71
CA THR A 36 -16.63 18.18 -8.13
C THR A 36 -15.40 19.08 -8.05
N LEU A 37 -15.49 20.34 -8.48
CA LEU A 37 -14.41 21.32 -8.38
C LEU A 37 -14.08 21.65 -6.92
N ARG A 38 -15.09 21.83 -6.07
CA ARG A 38 -14.93 22.09 -4.63
C ARG A 38 -14.16 20.97 -3.94
N ILE A 39 -14.54 19.70 -4.14
CA ILE A 39 -13.89 18.59 -3.46
C ILE A 39 -12.45 18.39 -4.00
N ARG A 40 -12.19 18.64 -5.29
CA ARG A 40 -10.81 18.65 -5.82
C ARG A 40 -9.94 19.70 -5.15
N SER A 41 -10.46 20.93 -4.99
CA SER A 41 -9.76 22.00 -4.26
C SER A 41 -9.50 21.61 -2.81
N GLN A 42 -10.47 21.02 -2.12
CA GLN A 42 -10.30 20.54 -0.74
C GLN A 42 -9.24 19.44 -0.63
N GLN A 43 -9.28 18.46 -1.54
CA GLN A 43 -8.30 17.39 -1.58
C GLN A 43 -6.88 17.95 -1.80
N GLN A 44 -6.72 18.90 -2.72
CA GLN A 44 -5.44 19.56 -2.98
C GLN A 44 -4.94 20.32 -1.75
N GLN A 45 -5.80 21.06 -1.05
CA GLN A 45 -5.45 21.74 0.20
C GLN A 45 -5.02 20.76 1.30
N LEU A 46 -5.71 19.62 1.44
CA LEU A 46 -5.32 18.59 2.40
C LEU A 46 -3.97 17.97 2.03
N VAL A 47 -3.72 17.69 0.75
CA VAL A 47 -2.41 17.21 0.29
C VAL A 47 -1.31 18.22 0.58
N ILE A 48 -1.55 19.51 0.35
CA ILE A 48 -0.58 20.58 0.66
C ILE A 48 -0.32 20.65 2.17
N ARG A 49 -1.38 20.65 2.99
CA ARG A 49 -1.26 20.64 4.45
C ARG A 49 -0.53 19.41 4.96
N TYR A 50 -0.78 18.25 4.35
CA TYR A 50 -0.04 17.04 4.66
C TYR A 50 1.44 17.19 4.28
N ALA A 51 1.73 17.72 3.09
CA ALA A 51 3.11 17.93 2.64
C ALA A 51 3.88 18.90 3.55
N SER A 52 3.19 19.87 4.19
CA SER A 52 3.82 20.82 5.11
C SER A 52 4.00 20.27 6.53
N ASN A 53 3.05 19.48 7.03
CA ASN A 53 2.97 19.14 8.46
C ASN A 53 2.98 17.63 8.77
N GLN A 54 3.02 16.77 7.75
CA GLN A 54 3.03 15.29 7.85
C GLN A 54 1.92 14.70 8.74
N ASP A 55 0.73 15.31 8.71
CA ASP A 55 -0.41 14.86 9.52
C ASP A 55 -1.13 13.64 8.91
N ARG A 56 -1.05 12.49 9.59
CA ARG A 56 -1.66 11.23 9.16
C ARG A 56 -3.18 11.32 9.00
N HIS A 57 -3.87 12.09 9.85
CA HIS A 57 -5.32 12.25 9.73
C HIS A 57 -5.69 13.02 8.46
N THR A 58 -4.94 14.07 8.14
CA THR A 58 -5.02 14.82 6.88
C THR A 58 -4.75 13.91 5.68
N ALA A 59 -3.71 13.07 5.71
CA ALA A 59 -3.43 12.09 4.65
C ALA A 59 -4.59 11.10 4.43
N PHE A 60 -5.14 10.57 5.51
CA PHE A 60 -6.28 9.65 5.45
C PHE A 60 -7.54 10.33 4.90
N THR A 61 -7.79 11.57 5.32
CA THR A 61 -8.92 12.38 4.83
C THR A 61 -8.75 12.72 3.34
N ALA A 62 -7.54 13.12 2.92
CA ALA A 62 -7.21 13.37 1.51
C ALA A 62 -7.43 12.12 0.64
N SER A 63 -7.03 10.94 1.14
CA SER A 63 -7.26 9.65 0.49
C SER A 63 -8.74 9.33 0.34
N LYS A 64 -9.54 9.57 1.39
CA LYS A 64 -11.00 9.40 1.37
C LYS A 64 -11.66 10.32 0.32
N LEU A 65 -11.27 11.60 0.27
CA LEU A 65 -11.76 12.55 -0.74
C LEU A 65 -11.32 12.15 -2.15
N PHE A 66 -10.08 11.71 -2.35
CA PHE A 66 -9.59 11.20 -3.63
C PHE A 66 -10.45 10.03 -4.13
N HIS A 67 -10.74 9.07 -3.25
CA HIS A 67 -11.57 7.91 -3.56
C HIS A 67 -12.99 8.31 -3.97
N GLN A 68 -13.60 9.27 -3.27
CA GLN A 68 -14.94 9.78 -3.58
C GLN A 68 -15.00 10.49 -4.95
N ASN A 69 -13.95 11.25 -5.28
CA ASN A 69 -13.90 12.06 -6.50
C ASN A 69 -13.47 11.32 -7.76
N HIS A 70 -12.53 10.39 -7.60
CA HIS A 70 -11.90 9.60 -8.67
C HIS A 70 -12.33 8.14 -8.57
N GLY A 71 -13.58 7.93 -8.15
CA GLY A 71 -14.33 6.67 -8.21
C GLY A 71 -14.33 6.04 -9.62
N PRO A 72 -14.80 4.79 -9.76
CA PRO A 72 -14.69 4.05 -11.02
C PRO A 72 -15.39 4.86 -12.13
N GLY A 73 -14.61 5.44 -13.06
CA GLY A 73 -15.12 6.24 -14.18
C GLY A 73 -14.55 7.66 -14.35
N ARG A 74 -13.67 8.16 -13.46
CA ARG A 74 -13.03 9.49 -13.61
C ARG A 74 -11.50 9.39 -13.68
N SER A 75 -10.91 9.96 -14.73
CA SER A 75 -9.47 9.88 -15.03
C SER A 75 -8.62 10.61 -13.99
N SER A 76 -7.83 9.84 -13.24
CA SER A 76 -6.60 10.28 -12.60
C SER A 76 -5.54 9.27 -12.98
N ASN A 77 -4.33 9.73 -13.28
CA ASN A 77 -3.22 8.81 -13.53
C ASN A 77 -2.87 8.03 -12.25
N ILE A 78 -3.02 8.67 -11.08
CA ILE A 78 -2.67 8.10 -9.77
C ILE A 78 -3.54 6.88 -9.43
N ILE A 79 -2.90 5.76 -9.10
CA ILE A 79 -3.53 4.54 -8.65
C ILE A 79 -4.23 4.76 -7.31
N ARG A 80 -5.49 4.32 -7.23
CA ARG A 80 -6.36 4.54 -6.07
C ARG A 80 -5.83 3.87 -4.79
N PRO A 81 -5.96 4.52 -3.62
CA PRO A 81 -5.58 3.93 -2.34
C PRO A 81 -6.61 2.91 -1.82
N PHE A 82 -6.19 2.11 -0.85
CA PHE A 82 -7.05 1.25 -0.03
C PHE A 82 -7.86 0.19 -0.79
N VAL A 83 -7.39 -0.20 -1.97
CA VAL A 83 -7.96 -1.35 -2.69
C VAL A 83 -7.57 -2.61 -1.92
N THR A 84 -8.52 -3.48 -1.61
CA THR A 84 -8.21 -4.68 -0.81
C THR A 84 -7.57 -5.75 -1.69
N TYR A 85 -6.27 -5.99 -1.50
CA TYR A 85 -5.48 -6.98 -2.26
C TYR A 85 -4.83 -8.00 -1.30
N TYR A 86 -5.44 -9.19 -1.18
CA TYR A 86 -5.01 -10.29 -0.29
C TYR A 86 -4.63 -9.84 1.13
N PRO A 87 -5.61 -9.38 1.93
CA PRO A 87 -5.41 -9.19 3.34
C PRO A 87 -5.01 -10.52 3.99
N SER A 88 -3.98 -10.51 4.83
CA SER A 88 -3.63 -11.64 5.67
C SER A 88 -2.99 -11.16 6.97
N TYR A 89 -3.05 -12.01 7.99
CA TYR A 89 -2.41 -11.78 9.28
C TYR A 89 -1.83 -13.10 9.80
N PHE A 90 -0.71 -13.01 10.49
CA PHE A 90 -0.16 -14.10 11.28
C PHE A 90 -0.33 -13.77 12.76
N ILE A 91 -0.67 -14.77 13.57
CA ILE A 91 -0.79 -14.61 15.02
C ILE A 91 0.20 -15.48 15.78
N THR A 92 0.58 -15.02 16.98
CA THR A 92 1.28 -15.86 17.96
C THR A 92 0.32 -16.77 18.71
N LYS A 93 0.84 -17.85 19.28
CA LYS A 93 0.06 -18.69 20.20
C LYS A 93 -0.04 -17.98 21.55
N ARG A 94 -1.12 -18.22 22.30
CA ARG A 94 -1.25 -17.75 23.68
C ARG A 94 -0.10 -18.33 24.54
N PRO A 95 0.41 -17.59 25.54
CA PRO A 95 -0.11 -16.32 26.07
C PRO A 95 0.31 -15.05 25.30
N GLN A 96 1.15 -15.16 24.27
CA GLN A 96 1.57 -14.00 23.48
C GLN A 96 0.40 -13.43 22.67
N ARG A 97 0.34 -12.10 22.57
CA ARG A 97 -0.79 -11.34 21.99
C ARG A 97 -0.33 -10.46 20.84
N ILE A 98 0.26 -11.07 19.82
CA ILE A 98 0.82 -10.37 18.66
C ILE A 98 0.06 -10.80 17.40
N SER A 99 -0.30 -9.82 16.57
CA SER A 99 -0.68 -10.07 15.18
C SER A 99 0.18 -9.25 14.22
N TYR A 100 0.55 -9.87 13.10
CA TYR A 100 1.41 -9.28 12.09
C TYR A 100 0.74 -9.34 10.72
N CYS A 101 0.64 -8.21 10.03
CA CYS A 101 0.24 -8.18 8.63
C CYS A 101 1.46 -8.27 7.69
N PRO A 102 1.62 -9.36 6.92
CA PRO A 102 2.75 -9.56 6.03
C PRO A 102 2.60 -8.76 4.73
N ILE A 103 3.36 -7.68 4.60
CA ILE A 103 3.43 -6.93 3.34
C ILE A 103 4.67 -7.38 2.55
N PRO A 104 4.52 -7.88 1.31
CA PRO A 104 5.66 -8.33 0.51
C PRO A 104 6.74 -7.26 0.42
N LYS A 105 8.00 -7.71 0.55
CA LYS A 105 9.21 -6.89 0.46
C LYS A 105 9.47 -5.91 1.61
N ASN A 106 8.69 -6.01 2.68
CA ASN A 106 8.89 -5.29 3.95
C ASN A 106 9.35 -6.23 5.06
N MET A 107 10.41 -7.01 4.80
CA MET A 107 10.90 -8.03 5.75
C MET A 107 9.86 -9.12 6.09
N SER A 108 8.78 -9.24 5.31
CA SER A 108 7.66 -10.14 5.61
C SER A 108 8.03 -11.59 5.78
N THR A 109 8.96 -12.09 4.96
CA THR A 109 9.50 -13.44 5.11
C THR A 109 10.03 -13.66 6.51
N VAL A 110 10.89 -12.77 7.03
CA VAL A 110 11.56 -12.94 8.33
C VAL A 110 10.56 -12.84 9.46
N VAL A 111 9.74 -11.78 9.46
CA VAL A 111 8.77 -11.56 10.55
C VAL A 111 7.74 -12.68 10.60
N SER A 112 7.23 -13.16 9.45
CA SER A 112 6.30 -14.29 9.44
C SER A 112 6.88 -15.55 10.08
N GLY A 113 8.19 -15.82 9.93
CA GLY A 113 8.77 -16.97 10.61
C GLY A 113 9.08 -16.75 12.07
N ILE A 114 9.36 -15.51 12.51
CA ILE A 114 9.40 -15.19 13.95
C ILE A 114 8.05 -15.50 14.57
N ILE A 115 6.97 -14.98 13.99
CA ILE A 115 5.61 -15.21 14.49
C ILE A 115 5.26 -16.70 14.45
N CYS A 116 5.68 -17.42 13.41
CA CYS A 116 5.51 -18.86 13.33
C CYS A 116 6.26 -19.63 14.42
N TRP A 117 7.53 -19.28 14.66
CA TRP A 117 8.37 -19.89 15.69
C TRP A 117 7.81 -19.64 17.10
N LEU A 118 7.22 -18.46 17.30
CA LEU A 118 6.48 -18.14 18.52
C LEU A 118 5.13 -18.88 18.63
N PHE A 119 4.57 -19.37 17.54
CA PHE A 119 3.28 -20.07 17.53
C PHE A 119 3.40 -21.57 17.88
N SER A 120 4.35 -22.31 17.29
CA SER A 120 4.44 -23.76 17.54
C SER A 120 5.71 -24.19 18.30
N PRO A 121 5.57 -24.92 19.42
CA PRO A 121 6.69 -25.56 20.09
C PRO A 121 7.47 -26.54 19.19
N GLU A 122 6.79 -27.21 18.26
CA GLU A 122 7.41 -28.12 17.27
C GLU A 122 8.52 -27.42 16.47
N PHE A 123 8.32 -26.15 16.13
CA PHE A 123 9.32 -25.34 15.41
C PHE A 123 10.41 -24.77 16.32
N ARG A 124 10.23 -24.81 17.66
CA ARG A 124 11.27 -24.45 18.64
C ARG A 124 12.29 -25.57 18.87
N HIS A 125 11.91 -26.83 18.63
CA HIS A 125 12.81 -27.97 18.81
C HIS A 125 13.92 -28.05 17.75
N ASN A 126 13.75 -27.39 16.60
CA ASN A 126 14.81 -27.20 15.61
C ASN A 126 15.70 -26.01 16.02
N LYS A 127 16.41 -26.17 17.14
CA LYS A 127 17.08 -25.11 17.92
C LYS A 127 18.12 -24.27 17.17
N ASN A 128 18.55 -24.68 15.97
CA ASN A 128 19.70 -24.08 15.30
C ASN A 128 19.35 -23.21 14.08
N ASN A 129 18.08 -23.08 13.70
CA ASN A 129 17.77 -22.27 12.52
C ASN A 129 16.38 -21.62 12.56
N ILE A 130 16.30 -20.34 12.95
CA ILE A 130 15.13 -19.50 12.61
C ILE A 130 15.12 -19.21 11.09
N THR A 131 16.12 -19.67 10.31
CA THR A 131 16.07 -19.62 8.85
C THR A 131 14.92 -20.49 8.36
N ILE A 132 13.80 -19.80 8.26
CA ILE A 132 12.51 -20.25 7.81
C ILE A 132 12.69 -20.83 6.41
N THR A 133 12.81 -22.16 6.32
CA THR A 133 12.68 -22.83 5.03
C THR A 133 11.28 -22.51 4.50
N ASN A 134 11.12 -22.47 3.18
CA ASN A 134 9.82 -22.22 2.56
C ASN A 134 8.75 -23.22 3.04
N ASP A 135 9.17 -24.42 3.46
CA ASP A 135 8.30 -25.48 3.96
C ASP A 135 7.76 -25.18 5.37
N HIS A 136 8.58 -24.62 6.26
CA HIS A 136 8.13 -24.18 7.58
C HIS A 136 7.08 -23.07 7.49
N LYS A 137 7.21 -22.12 6.54
CA LYS A 137 6.21 -21.06 6.31
C LYS A 137 4.85 -21.62 5.90
N ARG A 138 4.84 -22.57 4.96
CA ARG A 138 3.61 -23.17 4.44
C ARG A 138 2.87 -23.95 5.53
N SER A 139 3.59 -24.77 6.29
CA SER A 139 3.01 -25.56 7.39
C SER A 139 2.39 -24.67 8.49
N CYS A 140 3.04 -23.55 8.80
CA CYS A 140 2.55 -22.60 9.79
C CYS A 140 1.34 -21.79 9.32
N TYR A 141 1.36 -21.34 8.07
CA TYR A 141 0.31 -20.49 7.48
C TYR A 141 -1.08 -21.10 7.65
N HIS A 142 -1.20 -22.43 7.51
CA HIS A 142 -2.48 -23.12 7.69
C HIS A 142 -2.95 -23.17 9.15
N LYS A 143 -2.06 -22.98 10.14
CA LYS A 143 -2.37 -23.03 11.57
C LYS A 143 -2.58 -21.65 12.19
N ASN A 144 -1.78 -20.65 11.80
CA ASN A 144 -1.79 -19.31 12.42
C ASN A 144 -2.04 -18.15 11.45
N GLY A 145 -2.40 -18.46 10.21
CA GLY A 145 -2.81 -17.49 9.20
C GLY A 145 -4.29 -17.13 9.33
N LEU A 146 -4.58 -15.84 9.21
CA LEU A 146 -5.91 -15.26 9.12
C LEU A 146 -6.03 -14.44 7.84
N HIS A 147 -7.25 -14.24 7.35
CA HIS A 147 -7.53 -13.53 6.10
C HIS A 147 -8.17 -12.15 6.31
N ALA A 148 -8.59 -11.84 7.54
CA ALA A 148 -9.17 -10.53 7.85
C ALA A 148 -8.81 -10.06 9.25
N PHE A 149 -8.73 -8.74 9.42
CA PHE A 149 -8.43 -8.14 10.73
C PHE A 149 -9.56 -8.40 11.74
N ASP A 150 -10.80 -8.52 11.26
CA ASP A 150 -11.92 -8.84 12.13
C ASP A 150 -11.78 -10.24 12.76
N GLN A 151 -11.04 -11.17 12.12
CA GLN A 151 -10.69 -12.44 12.76
C GLN A 151 -9.70 -12.25 13.90
N VAL A 152 -8.72 -11.35 13.75
CA VAL A 152 -7.81 -10.95 14.84
C VAL A 152 -8.60 -10.36 16.01
N LYS A 153 -9.51 -9.41 15.73
CA LYS A 153 -10.36 -8.79 16.77
C LYS A 153 -11.21 -9.82 17.52
N LYS A 154 -11.80 -10.79 16.79
CA LYS A 154 -12.57 -11.88 17.38
C LYS A 154 -11.73 -12.72 18.34
N LEU A 155 -10.53 -13.13 17.92
CA LEU A 155 -9.60 -13.91 18.76
C LEU A 155 -9.02 -13.13 19.95
N ALA A 156 -8.95 -11.81 19.82
CA ALA A 156 -8.50 -10.96 20.90
C ALA A 156 -9.53 -10.85 22.04
N HIS A 157 -10.83 -11.08 21.77
CA HIS A 157 -11.91 -10.98 22.76
C HIS A 157 -11.87 -9.67 23.59
N GLY A 158 -11.55 -8.55 22.94
CA GLY A 158 -11.46 -7.23 23.59
C GLY A 158 -10.15 -6.96 24.32
N GLU A 159 -9.25 -7.94 24.42
CA GLU A 159 -7.94 -7.73 25.02
C GLU A 159 -7.02 -6.90 24.12
N LYS A 160 -6.07 -6.21 24.74
CA LYS A 160 -5.04 -5.47 24.03
C LYS A 160 -4.06 -6.42 23.35
N TRP A 161 -4.02 -6.39 22.02
CA TRP A 161 -3.05 -7.08 21.18
C TRP A 161 -2.13 -6.08 20.50
N VAL A 162 -0.86 -6.46 20.33
CA VAL A 162 0.08 -5.72 19.50
C VAL A 162 -0.14 -6.13 18.05
N ASN A 163 -0.90 -5.32 17.32
CA ASN A 163 -1.13 -5.50 15.89
C ASN A 163 -0.18 -4.60 15.12
N PHE A 164 0.64 -5.14 14.22
CA PHE A 164 1.61 -4.33 13.51
C PHE A 164 1.81 -4.72 12.05
N ALA A 165 2.32 -3.78 11.27
CA ALA A 165 2.79 -3.98 9.92
C ALA A 165 4.12 -3.24 9.72
N MET A 166 5.02 -3.84 8.95
CA MET A 166 6.23 -3.16 8.50
C MET A 166 5.99 -2.52 7.14
N ILE A 167 6.43 -1.29 6.99
CA ILE A 167 6.37 -0.51 5.75
C ILE A 167 7.79 -0.12 5.35
N ARG A 168 8.05 -0.03 4.06
CA ARG A 168 9.34 0.40 3.51
C ARG A 168 9.14 1.59 2.57
N GLU A 169 10.20 2.37 2.40
CA GLU A 169 10.25 3.45 1.42
C GLU A 169 9.81 2.93 0.03
N PRO A 170 8.85 3.59 -0.65
CA PRO A 170 8.17 2.99 -1.80
C PRO A 170 9.09 2.64 -2.99
N GLU A 171 10.03 3.52 -3.36
CA GLU A 171 10.99 3.24 -4.45
C GLU A 171 11.88 2.04 -4.10
N GLU A 172 12.41 2.03 -2.87
CA GLU A 172 13.29 0.98 -2.40
C GLU A 172 12.59 -0.39 -2.30
N ARG A 173 11.32 -0.38 -1.88
CA ARG A 173 10.47 -1.56 -1.86
C ARG A 173 10.21 -2.07 -3.27
N PHE A 174 9.83 -1.18 -4.19
CA PHE A 174 9.59 -1.53 -5.59
C PHE A 174 10.83 -2.18 -6.20
N LEU A 175 11.99 -1.55 -6.05
CA LEU A 175 13.27 -2.10 -6.51
C LEU A 175 13.55 -3.47 -5.90
N SER A 176 13.34 -3.65 -4.59
CA SER A 176 13.55 -4.94 -3.95
C SER A 176 12.61 -6.02 -4.51
N GLY A 177 11.37 -5.66 -4.79
CA GLY A 177 10.39 -6.56 -5.42
C GLY A 177 10.80 -6.93 -6.83
N PHE A 178 11.20 -5.94 -7.63
CA PHE A 178 11.65 -6.14 -9.01
C PHE A 178 12.85 -7.07 -9.02
N MET A 179 13.85 -6.80 -8.18
CA MET A 179 15.05 -7.64 -8.06
C MET A 179 14.76 -9.08 -7.61
N PHE A 180 13.62 -9.34 -6.97
CA PHE A 180 13.20 -10.69 -6.58
C PHE A 180 12.38 -11.39 -7.64
N MET A 181 11.63 -10.64 -8.44
CA MET A 181 10.69 -11.17 -9.42
C MET A 181 11.30 -11.28 -10.82
N CYS A 182 12.20 -10.35 -11.16
CA CYS A 182 12.50 -9.97 -12.52
C CYS A 182 13.98 -10.01 -12.86
N THR A 183 14.78 -10.70 -12.05
CA THR A 183 16.17 -11.00 -12.41
C THR A 183 16.27 -12.40 -13.00
N PRO A 184 17.27 -12.66 -13.85
CA PRO A 184 17.63 -14.01 -14.27
C PRO A 184 17.86 -14.89 -13.05
N ASN A 185 17.45 -16.16 -13.15
CA ASN A 185 17.60 -17.16 -12.10
C ASN A 185 17.00 -16.70 -10.75
N ASN A 186 15.89 -15.94 -10.81
CA ASN A 186 15.25 -15.45 -9.61
C ASN A 186 14.78 -16.60 -8.70
N THR A 187 14.78 -16.33 -7.40
CA THR A 187 14.35 -17.31 -6.39
C THR A 187 12.85 -17.58 -6.39
N ALA A 188 12.08 -16.80 -7.16
CA ALA A 188 10.63 -16.87 -7.23
C ALA A 188 10.14 -17.85 -8.31
N ASN A 189 11.03 -18.35 -9.17
CA ASN A 189 10.70 -19.02 -10.43
C ASN A 189 9.61 -18.28 -11.22
N SER A 190 9.69 -16.95 -11.22
CA SER A 190 8.69 -16.09 -11.85
C SER A 190 9.07 -15.80 -13.29
N THR A 191 8.05 -15.80 -14.17
CA THR A 191 8.14 -15.30 -15.55
C THR A 191 8.31 -13.78 -15.62
N CYS A 192 8.13 -13.04 -14.51
CA CYS A 192 8.06 -11.58 -14.45
C CYS A 192 7.13 -10.98 -15.54
N GLU A 193 6.11 -11.73 -15.97
CA GLU A 193 5.23 -11.29 -17.07
C GLU A 193 6.01 -10.87 -18.34
N GLY A 194 7.16 -11.50 -18.60
CA GLY A 194 8.03 -11.18 -19.74
C GLY A 194 9.01 -10.02 -19.52
N CYS A 195 9.00 -9.36 -18.36
CA CYS A 195 9.83 -8.18 -18.07
C CYS A 195 11.17 -8.50 -17.38
N ILE A 196 11.76 -9.67 -17.63
CA ILE A 196 13.06 -10.03 -17.04
C ILE A 196 14.09 -8.98 -17.43
N ASP A 197 14.78 -8.43 -16.43
CA ASP A 197 15.79 -7.38 -16.56
C ASP A 197 15.33 -6.05 -17.16
N ASP A 198 14.03 -5.85 -17.28
CA ASP A 198 13.43 -4.61 -17.73
C ASP A 198 12.54 -4.01 -16.63
N ILE A 199 13.12 -3.10 -15.85
CA ILE A 199 12.41 -2.42 -14.76
C ILE A 199 11.31 -1.47 -15.25
N ARG A 200 11.43 -0.99 -16.49
CA ARG A 200 10.42 -0.13 -17.10
C ARG A 200 9.21 -0.97 -17.50
N CYS A 201 9.44 -2.07 -18.22
CA CYS A 201 8.40 -3.05 -18.55
C CYS A 201 7.66 -3.50 -17.29
N ALA A 202 8.39 -3.85 -16.21
CA ALA A 202 7.77 -4.30 -14.97
C ALA A 202 6.89 -3.21 -14.31
N LEU A 203 7.32 -1.94 -14.36
CA LEU A 203 6.56 -0.82 -13.81
C LEU A 203 5.29 -0.53 -14.64
N GLU A 204 5.42 -0.48 -15.97
CA GLU A 204 4.30 -0.27 -16.89
C GLU A 204 3.25 -1.39 -16.75
N THR A 205 3.70 -2.65 -16.72
CA THR A 205 2.84 -3.83 -16.53
C THR A 205 2.11 -3.81 -15.19
N VAL A 206 2.77 -3.44 -14.09
CA VAL A 206 2.11 -3.38 -12.77
C VAL A 206 1.08 -2.26 -12.69
N ILE A 207 1.34 -1.12 -13.33
CA ILE A 207 0.37 -0.02 -13.43
C ILE A 207 -0.88 -0.48 -14.21
N GLU A 208 -0.68 -1.15 -15.35
CA GLU A 208 -1.77 -1.71 -16.15
C GLU A 208 -2.60 -2.72 -15.34
N GLN A 209 -1.93 -3.64 -14.66
CA GLN A 209 -2.58 -4.66 -13.83
C GLN A 209 -3.32 -4.03 -12.65
N ALA A 210 -2.74 -3.01 -12.01
CA ALA A 210 -3.40 -2.28 -10.93
C ALA A 210 -4.69 -1.61 -11.42
N ARG A 211 -4.67 -0.98 -12.60
CA ARG A 211 -5.85 -0.36 -13.21
C ARG A 211 -6.94 -1.38 -13.53
N ARG A 212 -6.58 -2.49 -14.15
CA ARG A 212 -7.51 -3.60 -14.45
C ARG A 212 -8.11 -4.19 -13.19
N PHE A 213 -7.28 -4.41 -12.17
CA PHE A 213 -7.76 -4.92 -10.89
C PHE A 213 -8.76 -3.96 -10.23
N ILE A 214 -8.50 -2.64 -10.25
CA ILE A 214 -9.45 -1.62 -9.78
C ILE A 214 -10.76 -1.64 -10.59
N ALA A 215 -10.68 -1.91 -11.90
CA ALA A 215 -11.83 -2.01 -12.78
C ALA A 215 -12.65 -3.31 -12.60
N GLY A 216 -12.23 -4.21 -11.70
CA GLY A 216 -12.92 -5.46 -11.40
C GLY A 216 -12.41 -6.66 -12.19
N ASP A 217 -11.34 -6.51 -12.98
CA ASP A 217 -10.68 -7.64 -13.62
C ASP A 217 -9.75 -8.35 -12.62
N PHE A 218 -10.30 -9.38 -11.98
CA PHE A 218 -9.56 -10.20 -11.03
C PHE A 218 -8.47 -11.09 -11.69
N SER A 219 -8.43 -11.21 -13.01
CA SER A 219 -7.32 -11.91 -13.69
C SER A 219 -6.02 -11.10 -13.64
N ALA A 220 -6.11 -9.77 -13.48
CA ALA A 220 -4.96 -8.89 -13.27
C ALA A 220 -4.28 -9.08 -11.89
N ARG A 221 -4.81 -9.98 -11.06
CA ARG A 221 -4.26 -10.38 -9.78
C ARG A 221 -3.06 -11.32 -9.99
N THR A 222 -1.93 -10.75 -10.36
CA THR A 222 -0.70 -11.48 -10.66
C THR A 222 0.25 -11.55 -9.47
N TYR A 223 1.25 -12.43 -9.58
CA TYR A 223 2.35 -12.52 -8.62
C TYR A 223 3.28 -11.29 -8.70
N LEU A 224 3.37 -10.66 -9.88
CA LEU A 224 4.08 -9.40 -10.08
C LEU A 224 3.41 -8.25 -9.33
N LEU A 225 2.09 -8.05 -9.53
CA LEU A 225 1.30 -7.05 -8.80
C LEU A 225 1.32 -7.31 -7.28
N TRP A 226 1.35 -8.57 -6.84
CA TRP A 226 1.48 -8.91 -5.43
C TRP A 226 2.77 -8.34 -4.80
N HIS A 227 3.89 -8.35 -5.52
CA HIS A 227 5.16 -7.84 -5.00
C HIS A 227 5.39 -6.35 -5.21
N LEU A 228 4.95 -5.83 -6.36
CA LEU A 228 5.28 -4.48 -6.82
C LEU A 228 4.15 -3.47 -6.59
N GLY A 229 2.92 -3.93 -6.41
CA GLY A 229 1.76 -3.08 -6.18
C GLY A 229 1.78 -2.38 -4.82
N PRO A 230 0.85 -1.42 -4.59
CA PRO A 230 0.88 -0.55 -3.42
C PRO A 230 0.83 -1.30 -2.07
N GLN A 231 1.57 -0.81 -1.09
CA GLN A 231 1.59 -1.33 0.28
C GLN A 231 0.27 -1.06 0.99
N ASN A 232 -0.34 0.10 0.72
CA ASN A 232 -1.60 0.50 1.33
C ASN A 232 -2.81 -0.34 0.89
N TRP A 233 -2.64 -1.23 -0.10
CA TRP A 233 -3.64 -2.21 -0.53
C TRP A 233 -3.71 -3.44 0.39
N ARG A 234 -2.80 -3.53 1.35
CA ARG A 234 -2.73 -4.64 2.32
C ARG A 234 -3.42 -4.30 3.63
N CYS A 235 -3.50 -5.30 4.49
CA CYS A 235 -3.83 -5.13 5.91
C CYS A 235 -5.18 -4.45 6.20
N HIS A 236 -6.10 -4.40 5.23
CA HIS A 236 -7.36 -3.67 5.37
C HIS A 236 -7.18 -2.26 5.93
N PHE A 237 -6.13 -1.54 5.50
CA PHE A 237 -5.77 -0.26 6.09
C PHE A 237 -6.90 0.76 6.05
N GLN A 238 -7.79 0.69 5.05
CA GLN A 238 -8.99 1.54 4.96
C GLN A 238 -9.79 1.63 6.25
N LYS A 239 -9.92 0.51 6.99
CA LYS A 239 -10.75 0.41 8.20
C LYS A 239 -9.93 0.25 9.47
N ASN A 240 -8.67 -0.18 9.34
CA ASN A 240 -7.90 -0.69 10.47
C ASN A 240 -6.55 -0.01 10.65
N MET A 241 -6.23 1.05 9.88
CA MET A 241 -4.93 1.72 9.99
C MET A 241 -4.61 2.18 11.41
N ASP A 242 -5.58 2.73 12.14
CA ASP A 242 -5.37 3.23 13.51
C ASP A 242 -5.23 2.11 14.54
N ASN A 243 -5.70 0.91 14.20
CA ASN A 243 -5.60 -0.28 15.04
C ASN A 243 -4.31 -1.07 14.77
N ILE A 244 -3.49 -0.65 13.79
CA ILE A 244 -2.27 -1.34 13.36
C ILE A 244 -1.09 -0.38 13.51
N ARG A 245 -0.14 -0.75 14.36
CA ARG A 245 1.11 -0.01 14.53
C ARG A 245 1.99 -0.17 13.29
N ILE A 246 2.40 0.95 12.71
CA ILE A 246 3.24 0.98 11.51
C ILE A 246 4.70 1.18 11.91
N PHE A 247 5.57 0.28 11.44
CA PHE A 247 7.02 0.41 11.62
C PHE A 247 7.71 0.62 10.29
N LYS A 248 8.47 1.71 10.16
CA LYS A 248 9.28 2.00 8.99
C LYS A 248 10.56 1.15 9.03
N TYR A 249 10.63 0.16 8.14
CA TYR A 249 11.81 -0.67 7.90
C TYR A 249 12.75 0.01 6.91
N SER A 250 14.04 -0.02 7.21
CA SER A 250 15.11 0.33 6.29
C SER A 250 16.21 -0.72 6.39
N PRO A 251 16.68 -1.32 5.29
CA PRO A 251 17.82 -2.23 5.33
C PRO A 251 19.14 -1.52 5.69
N ARG A 252 19.16 -0.18 5.67
CA ARG A 252 20.33 0.63 6.08
C ARG A 252 20.36 0.88 7.58
N ASP A 253 19.21 0.81 8.23
CA ASP A 253 19.04 1.04 9.66
C ASP A 253 18.53 -0.23 10.35
N GLN A 254 19.46 -1.18 10.47
CA GLN A 254 19.18 -2.45 11.13
C GLN A 254 18.93 -2.22 12.63
N GLN A 255 19.60 -1.26 13.27
CA GLN A 255 19.46 -1.00 14.69
C GLN A 255 18.04 -0.57 15.06
N LYS A 256 17.46 0.37 14.30
CA LYS A 256 16.07 0.78 14.51
C LYS A 256 15.11 -0.39 14.28
N THR A 257 15.33 -1.19 13.24
CA THR A 257 14.52 -2.38 12.95
C THR A 257 14.52 -3.37 14.13
N LEU A 258 15.70 -3.64 14.69
CA LEU A 258 15.83 -4.54 15.85
C LEU A 258 15.17 -3.95 17.09
N THR A 259 15.33 -2.64 17.32
CA THR A 259 14.71 -1.94 18.45
C THR A 259 13.19 -1.99 18.38
N ASP A 260 12.61 -1.69 17.21
CA ASP A 260 11.17 -1.76 16.97
C ASP A 260 10.63 -3.18 17.16
N LEU A 261 11.35 -4.20 16.67
CA LEU A 261 10.98 -5.61 16.86
C LEU A 261 11.05 -6.03 18.33
N THR A 262 12.11 -5.67 19.05
CA THR A 262 12.23 -5.93 20.50
C THR A 262 11.04 -5.36 21.24
N MET A 263 10.67 -4.11 20.95
CA MET A 263 9.53 -3.44 21.57
C MET A 263 8.22 -4.19 21.33
N VAL A 264 7.93 -4.58 20.08
CA VAL A 264 6.73 -5.37 19.73
C VAL A 264 6.68 -6.70 20.48
N LEU A 265 7.82 -7.39 20.54
CA LEU A 265 7.90 -8.70 21.19
C LEU A 265 7.73 -8.58 22.71
N THR A 266 8.35 -7.58 23.34
CA THR A 266 8.20 -7.28 24.77
C THR A 266 6.75 -6.92 25.11
N GLU A 267 6.15 -5.96 24.39
CA GLU A 267 4.74 -5.56 24.59
C GLU A 267 3.78 -6.73 24.35
N GLY A 268 4.11 -7.62 23.42
CA GLY A 268 3.35 -8.82 23.10
C GLY A 268 3.46 -9.97 24.10
N GLY A 269 4.28 -9.82 25.15
CA GLY A 269 4.47 -10.83 26.21
C GLY A 269 5.43 -11.96 25.85
N VAL A 270 6.36 -11.74 24.93
CA VAL A 270 7.42 -12.70 24.61
C VAL A 270 8.48 -12.67 25.72
N LYS A 271 8.97 -13.85 26.13
CA LYS A 271 9.99 -13.97 27.18
C LYS A 271 11.31 -13.37 26.71
N SER A 272 12.05 -12.69 27.58
CA SER A 272 13.33 -12.05 27.23
C SER A 272 14.31 -13.00 26.54
N ALA A 273 14.45 -14.24 27.02
CA ALA A 273 15.31 -15.25 26.39
C ALA A 273 14.91 -15.59 24.94
N ASP A 274 13.60 -15.63 24.64
CA ASP A 274 13.11 -15.83 23.27
C ASP A 274 13.41 -14.59 22.40
N ILE A 275 13.28 -13.39 22.97
CA ILE A 275 13.62 -12.12 22.29
C ILE A 275 15.12 -12.07 21.96
N ASP A 276 15.99 -12.35 22.92
CA ASP A 276 17.44 -12.35 22.74
C ASP A 276 17.88 -13.33 21.65
N PHE A 277 17.26 -14.52 21.63
CA PHE A 277 17.46 -15.49 20.57
C PHE A 277 17.04 -14.95 19.19
N ILE A 278 15.83 -14.40 19.08
CA ILE A 278 15.32 -13.83 17.82
C ILE A 278 16.23 -12.70 17.32
N ILE A 279 16.55 -11.73 18.18
CA ILE A 279 17.36 -10.56 17.84
C ILE A 279 18.76 -10.99 17.44
N SER A 280 19.43 -11.84 18.22
CA SER A 280 20.77 -12.32 17.89
C SER A 280 20.81 -13.12 16.58
N HIS A 281 19.75 -13.86 16.25
CA HIS A 281 19.66 -14.59 15.00
C HIS A 281 19.50 -13.67 13.79
N ILE A 282 18.62 -12.67 13.86
CA ILE A 282 18.38 -11.70 12.77
C ILE A 282 19.62 -10.83 12.55
N SER A 283 20.33 -10.45 13.62
CA SER A 283 21.55 -9.64 13.55
C SER A 283 22.67 -10.35 12.80
N ARG A 284 22.79 -11.68 12.96
CA ARG A 284 23.88 -12.49 12.37
C ARG A 284 23.64 -12.90 10.91
N HIS A 285 22.39 -12.96 10.46
CA HIS A 285 22.05 -13.50 9.15
C HIS A 285 21.45 -12.43 8.24
N SER A 286 22.18 -12.06 7.17
CA SER A 286 21.56 -11.34 6.06
C SER A 286 20.57 -12.27 5.38
N THR A 287 19.34 -11.80 5.10
CA THR A 287 18.37 -12.62 4.36
C THR A 287 18.93 -12.97 2.97
N ARG A 288 18.62 -14.17 2.46
CA ARG A 288 18.94 -14.60 1.08
C ARG A 288 18.47 -13.62 -0.02
N HIS A 289 17.53 -12.72 0.31
CA HIS A 289 16.95 -11.72 -0.61
C HIS A 289 17.41 -10.28 -0.33
N ALA A 290 18.49 -10.09 0.44
CA ALA A 290 19.04 -8.78 0.73
C ALA A 290 19.51 -8.11 -0.58
N THR A 291 18.86 -7.00 -0.94
CA THR A 291 18.99 -6.33 -2.24
C THR A 291 19.80 -5.03 -2.16
N TYR A 292 20.32 -4.70 -0.97
CA TYR A 292 20.96 -3.41 -0.69
C TYR A 292 22.42 -3.32 -1.18
N ARG A 293 23.14 -4.45 -1.32
CA ARG A 293 24.57 -4.49 -1.69
C ARG A 293 24.81 -5.29 -2.98
N ASN A 294 24.15 -4.89 -4.07
CA ASN A 294 24.27 -5.57 -5.36
C ASN A 294 24.45 -4.53 -6.47
N THR A 295 25.52 -4.64 -7.26
CA THR A 295 25.82 -3.76 -8.41
C THR A 295 24.63 -3.70 -9.39
N ARG A 296 23.89 -4.79 -9.54
CA ARG A 296 22.64 -4.84 -10.31
C ARG A 296 21.54 -3.98 -9.70
N ALA A 297 21.40 -3.99 -8.37
CA ALA A 297 20.44 -3.12 -7.70
C ALA A 297 20.82 -1.64 -7.85
N ASP A 298 22.12 -1.31 -7.85
CA ASP A 298 22.59 0.05 -8.11
C ASP A 298 22.29 0.51 -9.54
N TYR A 299 22.48 -0.38 -10.53
CA TYR A 299 22.09 -0.12 -11.91
C TYR A 299 20.60 0.25 -12.03
N PHE A 300 19.71 -0.60 -11.50
CA PHE A 300 18.27 -0.35 -11.59
C PHE A 300 17.82 0.83 -10.72
N ARG A 301 18.48 1.09 -9.59
CA ARG A 301 18.21 2.31 -8.80
C ARG A 301 18.50 3.56 -9.61
N LYS A 302 19.61 3.60 -10.37
CA LYS A 302 19.90 4.71 -11.28
C LYS A 302 18.82 4.85 -12.37
N GLN A 303 18.30 3.75 -12.90
CA GLN A 303 17.18 3.79 -13.86
C GLN A 303 15.93 4.42 -13.22
N LEU A 304 15.57 4.01 -12.00
CA LEU A 304 14.41 4.56 -11.29
C LEU A 304 14.54 6.06 -11.03
N LYS A 305 15.76 6.62 -10.88
CA LYS A 305 15.98 8.07 -10.71
C LYS A 305 15.69 8.90 -11.95
N LYS A 306 15.49 8.31 -13.12
CA LYS A 306 15.07 9.03 -14.33
C LYS A 306 13.67 9.63 -14.13
N LEU A 307 13.46 10.87 -14.58
CA LEU A 307 12.21 11.61 -14.39
C LEU A 307 10.96 10.82 -14.85
N GLN A 308 11.03 10.14 -15.99
CA GLN A 308 9.92 9.34 -16.50
C GLN A 308 9.59 8.18 -15.56
N MET A 309 10.60 7.48 -15.03
CA MET A 309 10.42 6.39 -14.07
C MET A 309 9.86 6.90 -12.74
N GLN A 310 10.33 8.05 -12.25
CA GLN A 310 9.79 8.69 -11.04
C GLN A 310 8.32 9.07 -11.20
N LYS A 311 7.93 9.62 -12.36
CA LYS A 311 6.51 9.92 -12.66
C LYS A 311 5.64 8.66 -12.58
N MET A 312 6.08 7.56 -13.18
CA MET A 312 5.35 6.27 -13.12
C MET A 312 5.36 5.64 -11.72
N LEU A 313 6.46 5.76 -10.97
CA LEU A 313 6.50 5.30 -9.58
C LEU A 313 5.53 6.08 -8.70
N VAL A 314 5.46 7.41 -8.87
CA VAL A 314 4.48 8.25 -8.18
C VAL A 314 3.07 7.87 -8.62
N GLU A 315 2.84 7.64 -9.91
CA GLU A 315 1.56 7.17 -10.43
C GLU A 315 1.07 5.91 -9.69
N LEU A 316 1.94 4.92 -9.51
CA LEU A 316 1.63 3.66 -8.84
C LEU A 316 1.54 3.81 -7.31
N LEU A 317 2.48 4.53 -6.68
CA LEU A 317 2.77 4.44 -5.25
C LEU A 317 2.54 5.75 -4.48
N TYR A 318 1.95 6.77 -5.09
CA TYR A 318 1.68 8.08 -4.45
C TYR A 318 1.14 7.93 -3.02
N TRP A 319 0.11 7.10 -2.84
CA TRP A 319 -0.52 6.93 -1.54
C TRP A 319 0.33 6.17 -0.53
N ASP A 320 1.32 5.38 -0.94
CA ASP A 320 2.29 4.82 0.01
C ASP A 320 3.19 5.94 0.57
N TYR A 321 3.60 6.91 -0.25
CA TYR A 321 4.35 8.08 0.24
C TYR A 321 3.53 8.90 1.23
N ILE A 322 2.26 9.18 0.88
CA ILE A 322 1.37 10.04 1.67
C ILE A 322 0.83 9.35 2.92
N LEU A 323 0.47 8.07 2.87
CA LEU A 323 -0.11 7.39 4.03
C LEU A 323 0.95 6.97 5.05
N PHE A 324 2.18 6.70 4.60
CA PHE A 324 3.25 6.20 5.45
C PHE A 324 4.37 7.21 5.70
N ASP A 325 4.13 8.48 5.37
CA ASP A 325 5.05 9.55 5.73
C ASP A 325 6.45 9.35 5.17
N TYR A 326 6.51 9.08 3.87
CA TYR A 326 7.74 9.13 3.10
C TYR A 326 7.75 10.38 2.21
N PRO A 327 8.91 11.00 2.02
CA PRO A 327 9.03 12.13 1.10
C PRO A 327 8.69 11.68 -0.31
N LEU A 328 7.90 12.48 -1.03
CA LEU A 328 7.76 12.31 -2.46
C LEU A 328 9.14 12.49 -3.12
N PRO A 329 9.44 11.75 -4.19
CA PRO A 329 10.67 11.97 -4.93
C PRO A 329 10.70 13.39 -5.48
N ALA A 330 11.89 14.02 -5.45
CA ALA A 330 12.12 15.33 -6.06
C ALA A 330 11.94 15.22 -7.58
N LEU A 331 10.72 15.43 -8.05
CA LEU A 331 10.41 15.64 -9.46
C LEU A 331 10.88 17.06 -9.75
N HIS A 332 12.13 17.25 -10.20
CA HIS A 332 12.63 18.59 -10.50
C HIS A 332 11.61 19.37 -11.36
N GLU A 333 11.06 20.42 -10.74
CA GLU A 333 10.03 21.29 -11.26
C GLU A 333 10.62 22.18 -12.35
N SER A 334 10.40 21.82 -13.60
CA SER A 334 10.04 22.83 -14.59
C SER A 334 8.62 22.64 -15.11
N GLN A 335 7.85 21.66 -14.60
CA GLN A 335 6.56 21.27 -15.20
C GLN A 335 5.46 20.77 -14.24
N LEU A 336 5.62 20.86 -12.91
CA LEU A 336 4.57 20.40 -11.97
C LEU A 336 3.95 21.51 -11.11
N LEU A 337 4.47 22.73 -11.17
CA LEU A 337 3.74 23.93 -10.79
C LEU A 337 3.23 24.56 -12.09
N LEU A 338 1.99 24.22 -12.48
CA LEU A 338 1.18 25.23 -13.15
C LEU A 338 0.96 26.33 -12.11
N PRO A 339 1.51 27.54 -12.28
CA PRO A 339 1.05 28.65 -11.47
C PRO A 339 -0.41 28.83 -11.84
N LEU A 340 -1.31 28.75 -10.86
CA LEU A 340 -2.61 29.39 -10.95
C LEU A 340 -2.33 30.89 -11.16
N LYS A 341 -2.15 31.31 -12.42
CA LYS A 341 -2.26 32.70 -12.80
C LYS A 341 -3.65 33.12 -12.34
N LYS A 342 -3.68 33.98 -11.32
CA LYS A 342 -4.86 34.75 -10.95
C LYS A 342 -5.29 35.54 -12.18
N THR A 343 -6.28 35.04 -12.91
CA THR A 343 -7.16 35.90 -13.69
C THR A 343 -8.32 36.27 -12.76
N LEU A 344 -8.07 37.30 -11.94
CA LEU A 344 -9.16 38.13 -11.43
C LEU A 344 -9.76 38.86 -12.64
N PRO A 345 -11.08 38.82 -12.87
CA PRO A 345 -11.69 39.75 -13.80
C PRO A 345 -11.62 41.13 -13.16
N ASN A 346 -10.92 42.07 -13.80
CA ASN A 346 -11.09 43.48 -13.49
C ASN A 346 -12.56 43.82 -13.74
N ARG A 347 -13.25 44.19 -12.67
CA ARG A 347 -14.45 45.01 -12.75
C ARG A 347 -14.05 46.39 -13.23
N GLU A 348 -14.90 46.88 -14.11
CA GLU A 348 -15.11 48.26 -14.54
C GLU A 348 -14.73 49.32 -13.49
N GLU A 349 -13.96 50.32 -13.94
CA GLU A 349 -14.40 51.72 -13.97
C GLU A 349 -14.00 52.33 -15.33
#